data_AF-A0A521Z7X7-F1
#
_entry.id   AF-A0A521Z7X7-F1
#
_cell.length_a   1.000
_cell.length_b   1.000
_cell.length_c   1.000
_cell.angle_alpha   90.00
_cell.angle_beta   90.00
_cell.angle_gamma   90.00
#
_symmetry.space_group_name_H-M   'P 1'
#
loop_
_entity.id
_entity.type
_entity.pdbx_description
1 polymer ?
#
loop_
_entity_poly.entity_id
_entity_poly.type
_entity_poly.pdbx_seq_one_letter_code
_entity_poly.pdbx_strand_id
1 'polypeptide(L)'
;MPHDEELDRLRTEMNGAWEAKEYARRQHDDAWDEVQSVQSRNGYRIESLRAEHDRKFDQMKAAYDAASNAFLNGDHDEAARKSAEGRSLRAELPSLVSERRSLVEECKAAQRGLEATRDVLKDKKHQFRLAKERFDDRKAVLEASRRDVAFKAGVQHYGHDVKVVHKDNKTHVYFGGVGRPDGAGHAHYVLDEFGNIEYRRDPFQERGPHNFR
;
A
#
# COMPACT_ATOMS: atom_id res chain seq x y z
N MET A 1 -9.87 15.83 24.89
CA MET A 1 -8.55 15.44 25.41
C MET A 1 -7.77 16.72 25.71
N PRO A 2 -6.90 16.79 26.73
CA PRO A 2 -5.76 17.71 26.64
C PRO A 2 -5.07 17.48 25.31
N HIS A 3 -4.50 18.53 24.76
CA HIS A 3 -3.62 18.41 23.60
C HIS A 3 -2.41 17.60 24.05
N ASP A 4 -2.37 16.30 23.70
CA ASP A 4 -1.18 15.49 23.88
C ASP A 4 -0.38 15.62 22.60
N GLU A 5 0.61 16.52 22.61
CA GLU A 5 1.40 16.88 21.42
C GLU A 5 2.03 15.65 20.76
N GLU A 6 2.43 14.66 21.57
CA GLU A 6 2.98 13.40 21.05
C GLU A 6 1.92 12.54 20.37
N LEU A 7 0.71 12.41 20.92
CA LEU A 7 -0.40 11.71 20.27
C LEU A 7 -0.77 12.38 18.94
N ASP A 8 -0.82 13.71 18.89
CA ASP A 8 -1.13 14.46 17.66
C ASP A 8 -0.03 14.33 16.61
N ARG A 9 1.25 14.33 17.04
CA ARG A 9 2.40 14.02 16.18
C ARG A 9 2.32 12.60 15.63
N LEU A 10 2.08 11.60 16.49
CA LEU A 10 1.94 10.20 16.09
C LEU A 10 0.74 9.98 15.16
N ARG A 11 -0.36 10.70 15.36
CA ARG A 11 -1.50 10.71 14.44
C ARG A 11 -1.11 11.23 13.06
N THR A 12 -0.34 12.32 13.03
CA THR A 12 0.16 12.90 11.78
C THR A 12 1.11 11.94 11.07
N GLU A 13 2.03 11.29 11.79
CA GLU A 13 2.92 10.25 11.27
C GLU A 13 2.13 9.05 10.70
N MET A 14 1.14 8.54 11.45
CA MET A 14 0.28 7.45 11.01
C MET A 14 -0.51 7.81 9.75
N ASN A 15 -1.06 9.03 9.67
CA ASN A 15 -1.79 9.50 8.48
C ASN A 15 -0.87 9.60 7.27
N GLY A 16 0.32 10.19 7.42
CA GLY A 16 1.29 10.26 6.33
C GLY A 16 1.75 8.88 5.85
N ALA A 17 1.97 7.94 6.78
CA ALA A 17 2.27 6.55 6.44
C ALA A 17 1.11 5.85 5.73
N TRP A 18 -0.14 6.16 6.10
CA TRP A 18 -1.33 5.65 5.42
C TRP A 18 -1.43 6.17 3.99
N GLU A 19 -1.24 7.48 3.78
CA GLU A 19 -1.24 8.11 2.45
C GLU A 19 -0.15 7.51 1.56
N ALA A 20 1.08 7.35 2.08
CA ALA A 20 2.17 6.72 1.35
C ALA A 20 1.87 5.26 0.96
N LYS A 21 1.19 4.52 1.85
CA LYS A 21 0.75 3.15 1.60
C LYS A 21 -0.37 3.08 0.54
N GLU A 22 -1.33 4.00 0.56
CA GLU A 22 -2.38 4.06 -0.49
C GLU A 22 -1.81 4.50 -1.84
N TYR A 23 -0.86 5.44 -1.84
CA TYR A 23 -0.14 5.80 -3.07
C TYR A 23 0.62 4.61 -3.65
N ALA A 24 1.38 3.89 -2.82
CA ALA A 24 2.09 2.69 -3.26
C ALA A 24 1.14 1.58 -3.75
N ARG A 25 -0.06 1.45 -3.16
CA ARG A 25 -1.09 0.52 -3.63
C ARG A 25 -1.54 0.90 -5.04
N ARG A 26 -1.89 2.18 -5.26
CA ARG A 26 -2.31 2.65 -6.57
C ARG A 26 -1.27 2.38 -7.64
N GLN A 27 0.01 2.67 -7.35
CA GLN A 27 1.10 2.39 -8.29
C GLN A 27 1.25 0.90 -8.60
N HIS A 28 1.04 0.02 -7.61
CA HIS A 28 1.04 -1.42 -7.84
C HIS A 28 -0.14 -1.86 -8.71
N ASP A 29 -1.33 -1.31 -8.48
CA ASP A 29 -2.52 -1.62 -9.27
C ASP A 29 -2.36 -1.12 -10.72
N ASP A 30 -1.82 0.10 -10.91
CA ASP A 30 -1.49 0.65 -12.24
C ASP A 30 -0.46 -0.26 -12.97
N ALA A 31 0.57 -0.73 -12.29
CA ALA A 31 1.57 -1.65 -12.85
C ALA A 31 1.00 -3.04 -13.18
N TRP A 32 0.01 -3.50 -12.39
CA TRP A 32 -0.71 -4.73 -12.68
C TRP A 32 -1.52 -4.60 -13.97
N ASP A 33 -2.25 -3.50 -14.13
CA ASP A 33 -3.03 -3.21 -15.33
C ASP A 33 -2.13 -3.10 -16.58
N GLU A 34 -0.95 -2.51 -16.45
CA GLU A 34 0.06 -2.47 -17.52
C GLU A 34 0.48 -3.88 -17.95
N VAL A 35 0.79 -4.77 -17.00
CA VAL A 35 1.13 -6.18 -17.29
C VAL A 35 0.00 -6.87 -18.06
N GLN A 36 -1.25 -6.71 -17.61
CA GLN A 36 -2.40 -7.31 -18.29
C GLN A 36 -2.58 -6.76 -19.71
N SER A 37 -2.42 -5.45 -19.88
CA SER A 37 -2.51 -4.76 -21.17
C SER A 37 -1.44 -5.25 -22.15
N VAL A 38 -0.17 -5.29 -21.73
CA VAL A 38 0.95 -5.73 -22.56
C VAL A 38 0.81 -7.21 -22.93
N GLN A 39 0.42 -8.07 -21.99
CA GLN A 39 0.19 -9.49 -22.27
C GLN A 39 -0.95 -9.70 -23.26
N SER A 40 -2.05 -8.97 -23.11
CA SER A 40 -3.19 -9.05 -24.03
C SER A 40 -2.83 -8.57 -25.44
N ARG A 41 -2.12 -7.44 -25.52
CA ARG A 41 -1.68 -6.84 -26.80
C ARG A 41 -0.65 -7.72 -27.53
N ASN A 42 0.33 -8.24 -26.80
CA ASN A 42 1.47 -8.93 -27.40
C ASN A 42 1.24 -10.44 -27.54
N GLY A 43 0.36 -11.03 -26.73
CA GLY A 43 0.15 -12.49 -26.65
C GLY A 43 -0.22 -13.12 -27.98
N TYR A 44 -1.23 -12.59 -28.67
CA TYR A 44 -1.65 -13.08 -29.98
C TYR A 44 -0.52 -12.99 -31.03
N ARG A 45 0.21 -11.87 -31.06
CA ARG A 45 1.31 -11.69 -32.02
C ARG A 45 2.47 -12.64 -31.73
N ILE A 46 2.81 -12.86 -30.46
CA ILE A 46 3.84 -13.83 -30.06
C ILE A 46 3.47 -15.24 -30.53
N GLU A 47 2.22 -15.66 -30.35
CA GLU A 47 1.74 -16.97 -30.79
C GLU A 47 1.73 -17.09 -32.32
N SER A 48 1.23 -16.07 -33.01
CA SER A 48 1.25 -16.00 -34.48
C SER A 48 2.68 -16.10 -35.04
N LEU A 49 3.65 -15.41 -34.43
CA LEU A 49 5.05 -15.45 -34.85
C LEU A 49 5.67 -16.83 -34.63
N ARG A 50 5.30 -17.54 -33.56
CA ARG A 50 5.72 -18.94 -33.34
C ARG A 50 5.17 -19.85 -34.44
N ALA A 51 3.86 -19.78 -34.70
CA ALA A 51 3.22 -20.59 -35.72
C ALA A 51 3.75 -20.29 -37.14
N GLU A 52 4.10 -19.03 -37.44
CA GLU A 52 4.72 -18.67 -38.71
C GLU A 52 6.16 -19.20 -38.81
N HIS A 53 6.96 -19.05 -37.75
CA HIS A 53 8.31 -19.60 -37.68
C HIS A 53 8.32 -21.10 -37.91
N ASP A 54 7.46 -21.86 -37.21
CA ASP A 54 7.41 -23.32 -37.30
C ASP A 54 7.00 -23.78 -38.70
N ARG A 55 5.99 -23.13 -39.29
CA ARG A 55 5.58 -23.40 -40.68
C ARG A 55 6.72 -23.16 -41.69
N LYS A 56 7.40 -22.01 -41.60
CA LYS A 56 8.52 -21.70 -42.51
C LYS A 56 9.71 -22.62 -42.28
N PHE A 57 9.96 -23.02 -41.04
CA PHE A 57 11.01 -23.98 -40.70
C PHE A 57 10.72 -25.37 -41.28
N ASP A 58 9.47 -25.82 -41.23
CA ASP A 58 9.04 -27.08 -41.85
C ASP A 58 9.14 -27.03 -43.38
N GLN A 59 8.70 -25.93 -43.99
CA GLN A 59 8.86 -25.70 -45.43
C GLN A 59 10.34 -25.67 -45.84
N MET A 60 11.20 -25.05 -45.02
CA MET A 60 12.64 -25.00 -45.26
C MET A 60 13.26 -26.40 -45.25
N LYS A 61 12.93 -27.23 -44.25
CA LYS A 61 13.38 -28.64 -44.20
C LYS A 61 12.93 -29.40 -45.43
N ALA A 62 11.64 -29.32 -45.79
CA ALA A 62 11.09 -30.00 -46.96
C ALA A 62 11.76 -29.54 -48.27
N ALA A 63 12.10 -28.26 -48.40
CA ALA A 63 12.83 -27.74 -49.55
C ALA A 63 14.25 -28.33 -49.65
N TYR A 64 14.97 -28.43 -48.52
CA TYR A 64 16.29 -29.06 -48.50
C TYR A 64 16.24 -30.57 -48.76
N ASP A 65 15.25 -31.28 -48.22
CA ASP A 65 15.05 -32.71 -48.48
C ASP A 65 14.74 -32.96 -49.96
N ALA A 66 13.85 -32.15 -50.55
CA ALA A 66 13.54 -32.19 -51.98
C ALA A 66 14.76 -31.89 -52.85
N ALA A 67 15.57 -30.89 -52.46
CA ALA A 67 16.81 -30.56 -53.16
C ALA A 67 17.80 -31.73 -53.16
N SER A 68 17.97 -32.38 -52.00
CA SER A 68 18.85 -33.57 -51.88
C SER A 68 18.35 -34.72 -52.75
N ASN A 69 17.04 -34.98 -52.76
CA ASN A 69 16.47 -36.05 -53.58
C ASN A 69 16.63 -35.78 -55.07
N ALA A 70 16.37 -34.54 -55.52
CA ALA A 70 16.58 -34.14 -56.93
C ALA A 70 18.04 -34.32 -57.35
N PHE A 71 18.98 -33.92 -56.49
CA PHE A 71 20.41 -34.09 -56.74
C PHE A 71 20.80 -35.57 -56.90
N LEU A 72 20.31 -36.44 -56.02
CA LEU A 72 20.57 -37.88 -56.08
C LEU A 72 19.99 -38.54 -57.34
N ASN A 73 18.89 -37.99 -57.87
CA ASN A 73 18.26 -38.45 -59.11
C ASN A 73 18.90 -37.83 -60.38
N GLY A 74 19.94 -37.00 -60.24
CA GLY A 74 20.63 -36.35 -61.35
C GLY A 74 19.93 -35.09 -61.90
N ASP A 75 18.85 -34.63 -61.27
CA ASP A 75 18.16 -33.40 -61.62
C ASP A 75 18.78 -32.21 -60.87
N HIS A 76 19.90 -31.71 -61.41
CA HIS A 76 20.66 -30.63 -60.81
C HIS A 76 19.93 -29.28 -60.84
N ASP A 77 19.05 -29.05 -61.82
CA ASP A 77 18.30 -27.80 -61.96
C ASP A 77 17.22 -27.70 -60.86
N GLU A 78 16.46 -28.77 -60.64
CA GLU A 78 15.47 -28.83 -59.55
C GLU A 78 16.17 -28.78 -58.19
N ALA A 79 17.32 -29.45 -58.03
CA ALA A 79 18.12 -29.37 -56.81
C ALA A 79 18.57 -27.93 -56.50
N ALA A 80 19.02 -27.19 -57.51
CA ALA A 80 19.44 -25.80 -57.37
C ALA A 80 18.25 -24.90 -56.98
N ARG A 81 17.10 -25.10 -57.64
CA ARG A 81 15.86 -24.35 -57.36
C ARG A 81 15.36 -24.58 -55.94
N LYS A 82 15.26 -25.84 -55.51
CA LYS A 82 14.84 -26.20 -54.15
C LYS A 82 15.82 -25.74 -53.07
N SER A 83 17.12 -25.77 -53.35
CA SER A 83 18.13 -25.20 -52.47
C SER A 83 17.98 -23.68 -52.33
N ALA A 84 17.62 -22.97 -53.42
CA ALA A 84 17.36 -21.54 -53.38
C ALA A 84 16.11 -21.20 -52.56
N GLU A 85 15.03 -21.98 -52.72
CA GLU A 85 13.81 -21.91 -51.90
C GLU A 85 14.14 -22.05 -50.41
N GLY A 86 14.91 -23.09 -50.03
CA GLY A 86 15.34 -23.31 -48.65
C GLY A 86 16.19 -22.15 -48.10
N ARG A 87 17.10 -21.59 -48.90
CA ARG A 87 17.90 -20.41 -48.49
C ARG A 87 17.04 -19.17 -48.26
N SER A 88 16.02 -18.94 -49.09
CA SER A 88 15.08 -17.83 -48.91
C SER A 88 14.32 -17.96 -47.60
N LEU A 89 13.73 -19.12 -47.35
CA LEU A 89 13.00 -19.41 -46.10
C LEU A 89 13.92 -19.24 -44.88
N ARG A 90 15.15 -19.76 -44.95
CA ARG A 90 16.16 -19.59 -43.88
C ARG A 90 16.46 -18.12 -43.60
N ALA A 91 16.52 -17.27 -44.62
CA ALA A 91 16.81 -15.84 -44.49
C ALA A 91 15.68 -15.07 -43.80
N GLU A 92 14.45 -15.58 -43.84
CA GLU A 92 13.28 -14.96 -43.22
C GLU A 92 13.11 -15.31 -41.74
N LEU A 93 13.60 -16.46 -41.28
CA LEU A 93 13.44 -16.90 -39.87
C LEU A 93 14.01 -15.90 -38.82
N PRO A 94 15.18 -15.27 -39.01
CA PRO A 94 15.74 -14.36 -38.01
C PRO A 94 14.85 -13.16 -37.68
N SER A 95 14.11 -12.61 -38.66
CA SER A 95 13.25 -11.45 -38.41
C SER A 95 12.06 -11.82 -37.50
N LEU A 96 11.44 -12.99 -37.73
CA LEU A 96 10.36 -13.52 -36.89
C LEU A 96 10.84 -13.76 -35.45
N VAL A 97 12.03 -14.34 -35.30
CA VAL A 97 12.63 -14.58 -33.98
C VAL A 97 12.95 -13.27 -33.27
N SER A 98 13.50 -12.29 -33.98
CA SER A 98 13.84 -10.97 -33.44
C SER A 98 12.60 -10.23 -32.94
N GLU A 99 11.55 -10.17 -33.77
CA GLU A 99 10.27 -9.53 -33.40
C GLU A 99 9.65 -10.21 -32.18
N ARG A 100 9.57 -11.55 -32.19
CA ARG A 100 9.03 -12.30 -31.05
C ARG A 100 9.82 -12.03 -29.78
N ARG A 101 11.15 -11.96 -29.86
CA ARG A 101 12.02 -11.67 -28.72
C ARG A 101 11.73 -10.27 -28.17
N SER A 102 11.57 -9.26 -29.02
CA SER A 102 11.20 -7.90 -28.60
C SER A 102 9.91 -7.89 -27.79
N LEU A 103 8.85 -8.53 -28.32
CA LEU A 103 7.54 -8.57 -27.66
C LEU A 103 7.57 -9.32 -26.31
N VAL A 104 8.37 -10.38 -26.22
CA VAL A 104 8.60 -11.11 -24.96
C VAL A 104 9.36 -10.26 -23.96
N GLU A 105 10.35 -9.49 -24.40
CA GLU A 105 11.10 -8.59 -23.51
C GLU A 105 10.23 -7.43 -23.00
N GLU A 106 9.28 -6.92 -23.80
CA GLU A 106 8.26 -5.97 -23.30
C GLU A 106 7.42 -6.57 -22.18
N CYS A 107 6.94 -7.81 -22.34
CA CYS A 107 6.17 -8.50 -21.30
C CYS A 107 6.99 -8.68 -20.02
N LYS A 108 8.26 -9.07 -20.15
CA LYS A 108 9.17 -9.21 -19.01
C LYS A 108 9.50 -7.86 -18.36
N ALA A 109 9.61 -6.80 -19.13
CA ALA A 109 9.86 -5.46 -18.62
C ALA A 109 8.69 -4.99 -17.74
N ALA A 110 7.46 -5.16 -18.21
CA ALA A 110 6.26 -4.87 -17.41
C ALA A 110 6.21 -5.72 -16.12
N GLN A 111 6.55 -7.01 -16.22
CA GLN A 111 6.62 -7.89 -15.04
C GLN A 111 7.66 -7.44 -14.01
N ARG A 112 8.86 -6.99 -14.45
CA ARG A 112 9.87 -6.43 -13.55
C ARG A 112 9.38 -5.13 -12.89
N GLY A 113 8.66 -4.28 -13.63
CA GLY A 113 8.03 -3.07 -13.09
C GLY A 113 7.03 -3.40 -11.99
N LEU A 114 6.12 -4.34 -12.23
CA LEU A 114 5.18 -4.83 -11.23
C LEU A 114 5.89 -5.37 -9.98
N GLU A 115 6.91 -6.21 -10.15
CA GLU A 115 7.67 -6.75 -9.02
C GLU A 115 8.32 -5.65 -8.17
N ALA A 116 8.88 -4.62 -8.79
CA ALA A 116 9.44 -3.48 -8.07
C ALA A 116 8.37 -2.74 -7.23
N THR A 117 7.16 -2.55 -7.77
CA THR A 117 6.06 -1.92 -7.01
C THR A 117 5.56 -2.78 -5.85
N ARG A 118 5.60 -4.11 -5.96
CA ARG A 118 5.21 -5.05 -4.90
C ARG A 118 6.08 -4.87 -3.66
N ASP A 119 7.38 -4.75 -3.84
CA ASP A 119 8.33 -4.61 -2.74
C ASP A 119 8.17 -3.24 -2.04
N VAL A 120 7.94 -2.18 -2.82
CA VAL A 120 7.60 -0.85 -2.29
C VAL A 120 6.30 -0.88 -1.48
N LEU A 121 5.24 -1.50 -2.01
CA LEU A 121 3.97 -1.64 -1.30
C LEU A 121 4.14 -2.43 0.01
N LYS A 122 4.96 -3.49 0.00
CA LYS A 122 5.27 -4.27 1.19
C LYS A 122 5.95 -3.41 2.26
N ASP A 123 6.94 -2.60 1.90
CA ASP A 123 7.58 -1.65 2.81
C ASP A 123 6.56 -0.66 3.38
N LYS A 124 5.77 0.02 2.53
CA LYS A 124 4.80 1.02 3.01
C LYS A 124 3.71 0.43 3.90
N LYS A 125 3.25 -0.79 3.64
CA LYS A 125 2.36 -1.52 4.56
C LYS A 125 3.01 -1.76 5.92
N HIS A 126 4.29 -2.11 5.94
CA HIS A 126 5.03 -2.30 7.18
C HIS A 126 5.18 -0.99 7.96
N GLN A 127 5.58 0.09 7.29
CA GLN A 127 5.71 1.42 7.92
C GLN A 127 4.39 1.90 8.52
N PHE A 128 3.28 1.77 7.78
CA PHE A 128 1.96 2.12 8.29
C PHE A 128 1.58 1.31 9.54
N ARG A 129 1.88 0.01 9.55
CA ARG A 129 1.61 -0.84 10.71
C ARG A 129 2.39 -0.37 11.94
N LEU A 130 3.67 -0.04 11.79
CA LEU A 130 4.51 0.47 12.90
C LEU A 130 4.01 1.82 13.41
N ALA A 131 3.67 2.76 12.52
CA ALA A 131 3.15 4.07 12.90
C ALA A 131 1.81 3.95 13.65
N LYS A 132 0.93 3.05 13.17
CA LYS A 132 -0.35 2.75 13.83
C LYS A 132 -0.15 2.13 15.21
N GLU A 133 0.78 1.19 15.36
CA GLU A 133 1.12 0.55 16.63
C GLU A 133 1.57 1.59 17.67
N ARG A 134 2.48 2.49 17.30
CA ARG A 134 2.92 3.60 18.18
C ARG A 134 1.78 4.52 18.60
N PHE A 135 0.91 4.88 17.65
CA PHE A 135 -0.26 5.70 17.94
C PHE A 135 -1.22 5.01 18.91
N ASP A 136 -1.54 3.73 18.67
CA ASP A 136 -2.43 2.95 19.52
C ASP A 136 -1.83 2.76 20.93
N ASP A 137 -0.53 2.52 21.04
CA ASP A 137 0.18 2.39 22.32
C ASP A 137 0.11 3.69 23.14
N ARG A 138 0.44 4.84 22.52
CA ARG A 138 0.34 6.14 23.19
C ARG A 138 -1.10 6.43 23.63
N LYS A 139 -2.07 6.13 22.76
CA LYS A 139 -3.49 6.29 23.07
C LYS A 139 -3.90 5.42 24.26
N ALA A 140 -3.47 4.16 24.30
CA ALA A 140 -3.76 3.25 25.40
C ALA A 140 -3.16 3.73 26.74
N VAL A 141 -1.93 4.23 26.72
CA VAL A 141 -1.28 4.83 27.91
C VAL A 141 -2.09 6.03 28.43
N LEU A 142 -2.50 6.94 27.55
CA LEU A 142 -3.32 8.10 27.93
C LEU A 142 -4.69 7.70 28.46
N GLU A 143 -5.33 6.69 27.86
CA GLU A 143 -6.60 6.17 28.34
C GLU A 143 -6.48 5.46 29.70
N ALA A 144 -5.37 4.76 29.95
CA ALA A 144 -5.07 4.17 31.26
C ALA A 144 -4.82 5.25 32.32
N SER A 145 -3.99 6.26 32.02
CA SER A 145 -3.74 7.40 32.90
C SER A 145 -5.03 8.16 33.25
N ARG A 146 -5.89 8.40 32.26
CA ARG A 146 -7.22 9.02 32.50
C ARG A 146 -8.07 8.18 33.45
N ARG A 147 -8.08 6.85 33.29
CA ARG A 147 -8.85 5.96 34.17
C ARG A 147 -8.33 5.98 35.61
N ASP A 148 -7.02 6.00 35.80
CA ASP A 148 -6.41 6.11 37.13
C ASP A 148 -6.79 7.43 37.82
N VAL A 149 -6.71 8.55 37.12
CA VAL A 149 -7.13 9.85 37.65
C VAL A 149 -8.63 9.87 37.96
N ALA A 150 -9.47 9.31 37.09
CA ALA A 150 -10.91 9.22 37.35
C ALA A 150 -11.22 8.37 38.60
N PHE A 151 -10.45 7.31 38.84
CA PHE A 151 -10.56 6.50 40.05
C PHE A 151 -10.16 7.27 41.30
N LYS A 152 -9.00 7.96 41.29
CA LYS A 152 -8.53 8.81 42.39
C LYS A 152 -9.51 9.93 42.72
N ALA A 153 -10.11 10.52 41.70
CA ALA A 153 -11.14 11.55 41.85
C ALA A 153 -12.51 11.00 42.28
N GLY A 154 -12.72 9.68 42.32
CA GLY A 154 -14.00 9.06 42.67
C GLY A 154 -15.09 9.19 41.59
N VAL A 155 -14.70 9.45 40.34
CA VAL A 155 -15.58 9.74 39.20
C VAL A 155 -15.49 8.68 38.10
N GLN A 156 -14.95 7.50 38.41
CA GLN A 156 -14.77 6.39 37.47
C GLN A 156 -16.07 5.94 36.79
N HIS A 157 -17.22 6.15 37.44
CA HIS A 157 -18.54 5.80 36.91
C HIS A 157 -18.95 6.66 35.70
N TYR A 158 -18.31 7.80 35.47
CA TYR A 158 -18.47 8.59 34.24
C TYR A 158 -17.71 8.00 33.04
N GLY A 159 -16.83 7.02 33.25
CA GLY A 159 -16.16 6.27 32.19
C GLY A 159 -15.40 7.16 31.19
N HIS A 160 -15.85 7.17 29.94
CA HIS A 160 -15.24 7.99 28.89
C HIS A 160 -15.63 9.47 28.95
N ASP A 161 -16.68 9.83 29.71
CA ASP A 161 -17.14 11.21 29.92
C ASP A 161 -16.37 11.93 31.03
N VAL A 162 -15.05 11.71 31.04
CA VAL A 162 -14.10 12.39 31.93
C VAL A 162 -13.02 13.04 31.08
N LYS A 163 -12.75 14.31 31.34
CA LYS A 163 -11.62 15.04 30.77
C LYS A 163 -10.65 15.39 31.89
N VAL A 164 -9.45 14.82 31.83
CA VAL A 164 -8.34 15.15 32.72
C VAL A 164 -7.46 16.16 32.02
N VAL A 165 -6.98 17.21 32.69
CA VAL A 165 -6.04 18.22 32.17
C VAL A 165 -4.98 18.50 33.24
N HIS A 166 -3.71 18.47 32.87
CA HIS A 166 -2.62 18.86 33.77
C HIS A 166 -2.25 20.32 33.51
N LYS A 167 -2.33 21.16 34.54
CA LYS A 167 -2.01 22.60 34.47
C LYS A 167 -1.60 23.11 35.85
N ASP A 168 -0.66 24.05 35.91
CA ASP A 168 -0.25 24.71 37.15
C ASP A 168 0.19 23.71 38.26
N ASN A 169 0.88 22.62 37.87
CA ASN A 169 1.24 21.47 38.73
C ASN A 169 0.06 20.76 39.40
N LYS A 170 -1.15 20.93 38.86
CA LYS A 170 -2.37 20.29 39.36
C LYS A 170 -3.07 19.50 38.27
N THR A 171 -3.88 18.55 38.70
CA THR A 171 -4.69 17.72 37.80
C THR A 171 -6.15 18.16 37.87
N HIS A 172 -6.64 18.78 36.80
CA HIS A 172 -8.02 19.21 36.66
C HIS A 172 -8.85 18.09 36.03
N VAL A 173 -9.98 17.76 36.64
CA VAL A 173 -10.89 16.70 36.19
C VAL A 173 -12.27 17.32 35.94
N TYR A 174 -12.74 17.25 34.69
CA TYR A 174 -14.04 17.74 34.26
C TYR A 174 -14.93 16.57 33.83
N PHE A 175 -16.19 16.57 34.25
CA PHE A 175 -17.13 15.47 33.99
C PHE A 175 -18.59 15.93 34.18
N GLY A 176 -19.56 15.15 33.67
CA GLY A 176 -20.99 15.39 33.90
C GLY A 176 -21.57 16.64 33.23
N GLY A 177 -20.84 17.23 32.29
CA GLY A 177 -21.32 18.35 31.48
C GLY A 177 -22.25 17.91 30.36
N VAL A 178 -23.15 18.79 29.92
CA VAL A 178 -24.06 18.50 28.81
C VAL A 178 -23.25 18.34 27.50
N GLY A 179 -23.38 17.16 26.88
CA GLY A 179 -22.83 16.80 25.58
C GLY A 179 -21.33 16.48 25.56
N ARG A 180 -20.55 16.97 26.53
CA ARG A 180 -19.12 16.69 26.70
C ARG A 180 -18.70 16.90 28.16
N PRO A 181 -17.56 16.31 28.61
CA PRO A 181 -17.17 16.35 30.01
C PRO A 181 -17.00 17.77 30.58
N ASP A 182 -16.56 18.72 29.75
CA ASP A 182 -16.39 20.14 30.05
C ASP A 182 -17.52 21.03 29.48
N GLY A 183 -18.68 20.44 29.21
CA GLY A 183 -19.88 21.11 28.69
C GLY A 183 -20.57 22.00 29.72
N ALA A 184 -21.75 22.52 29.38
CA ALA A 184 -22.54 23.30 30.32
C ALA A 184 -22.89 22.47 31.56
N GLY A 185 -22.78 23.05 32.76
CA GLY A 185 -23.08 22.37 34.03
C GLY A 185 -22.03 21.37 34.51
N HIS A 186 -20.86 21.26 33.86
CA HIS A 186 -19.84 20.28 34.25
C HIS A 186 -19.37 20.44 35.71
N ALA A 187 -19.07 19.30 36.33
CA ALA A 187 -18.28 19.24 37.54
C ALA A 187 -16.82 19.56 37.25
N HIS A 188 -16.13 20.09 38.24
CA HIS A 188 -14.70 20.39 38.15
C HIS A 188 -14.02 20.06 39.48
N TYR A 189 -13.18 19.03 39.46
CA TYR A 189 -12.31 18.69 40.58
C TYR A 189 -10.88 19.09 40.26
N VAL A 190 -10.11 19.48 41.28
CA VAL A 190 -8.67 19.70 41.15
C VAL A 190 -7.97 18.82 42.17
N LEU A 191 -7.02 18.03 41.70
CA LEU A 191 -6.17 17.18 42.51
C LEU A 191 -4.77 17.80 42.60
N ASP A 192 -4.15 17.69 43.76
CA ASP A 192 -2.73 18.01 43.98
C ASP A 192 -1.80 16.98 43.28
N GLU A 193 -0.49 17.15 43.45
CA GLU A 193 0.54 16.24 42.91
C GLU A 193 0.48 14.81 43.49
N PHE A 194 -0.16 14.63 44.65
CA PHE A 194 -0.35 13.34 45.32
C PHE A 194 -1.69 12.68 44.96
N GLY A 195 -2.54 13.37 44.22
CA GLY A 195 -3.88 12.89 43.84
C GLY A 195 -4.97 13.16 44.88
N ASN A 196 -4.71 14.00 45.89
CA ASN A 196 -5.73 14.42 46.85
C ASN A 196 -6.57 15.55 46.26
N ILE A 197 -7.88 15.55 46.54
CA ILE A 197 -8.80 16.58 46.07
C ILE A 197 -8.58 17.87 46.90
N GLU A 198 -8.14 18.93 46.23
CA GLU A 198 -8.02 20.28 46.81
C GLU A 198 -9.21 21.18 46.48
N TYR A 199 -9.89 20.89 45.38
CA TYR A 199 -11.10 21.61 44.96
C TYR A 199 -12.13 20.64 44.42
N ARG A 200 -13.39 20.86 44.79
CA ARG A 200 -14.52 20.05 44.38
C ARG A 200 -15.71 20.93 44.04
N ARG A 201 -16.22 20.77 42.82
CA ARG A 201 -17.54 21.26 42.41
C ARG A 201 -18.27 20.14 41.68
N ASP A 202 -19.40 19.72 42.22
CA ASP A 202 -20.25 18.69 41.62
C ASP A 202 -21.01 19.26 40.39
N PRO A 203 -21.60 18.40 39.53
CA PRO A 203 -22.36 18.86 38.38
C PRO A 203 -23.50 19.79 38.79
N PHE A 204 -23.72 20.85 38.02
CA PHE A 204 -24.78 21.85 38.24
C PHE A 204 -24.76 22.61 39.58
N GLN A 205 -23.72 22.46 40.41
CA GLN A 205 -23.54 23.34 41.56
C GLN A 205 -23.24 24.77 41.12
N GLU A 206 -23.86 25.74 41.79
CA GLU A 206 -23.60 27.17 41.57
C GLU A 206 -22.12 27.49 41.80
N ARG A 207 -21.58 28.39 40.97
CA ARG A 207 -20.25 28.95 41.23
C ARG A 207 -20.35 29.84 42.47
N GLY A 208 -19.79 29.37 43.58
CA GLY A 208 -19.55 30.23 44.75
C GLY A 208 -18.80 31.50 44.32
N PRO A 209 -18.97 32.63 45.03
CA PRO A 209 -18.39 33.92 44.65
C PRO A 209 -16.86 33.88 44.76
N HIS A 210 -16.19 33.42 43.71
CA HIS A 210 -14.73 33.42 43.61
C HIS A 210 -14.33 34.33 42.44
N ASN A 211 -14.13 35.60 42.83
CA ASN A 211 -13.28 36.65 42.25
C ASN A 211 -13.51 37.08 40.80
N PHE A 212 -14.40 38.06 40.63
CA PHE A 212 -14.02 39.27 39.89
C PHE A 212 -12.95 40.00 40.71
N ARG A 213 -11.69 39.93 40.28
CA ARG A 213 -10.67 40.95 40.59
C ARG A 213 -9.53 40.84 39.60
#